data_AF-A0A7D7MAI6-F1
#
_entry.id   AF-A0A7D7MAI6-F1
#
_cell.length_a   1.000
_cell.length_b   1.000
_cell.length_c   1.000
_cell.angle_alpha   90.00
_cell.angle_beta   90.00
_cell.angle_gamma   90.00
#
_symmetry.space_group_name_H-M   'P 1'
#
loop_
_entity.id
_entity.type
_entity.pdbx_description
1 polymer ?
#
loop_
_entity_poly.entity_id
_entity_poly.type
_entity_poly.pdbx_seq_one_letter_code
_entity_poly.pdbx_strand_id
1 'polypeptide(L)'
;MGKLKENRCFTPYEPVIDDETFGGFPFTWNITHAASWIEANLDKVKLSVVQIAPAGLGVDSDSLDEAWIPEADLSKPVIIAWMRPEFFKLIDGNHRVAKARRMGVTELPAYYLTEQQHRQFFTRKEADKMYVDYWNEKVEQVERGWGKWAVVGQMNV
;
A
#
# COMPACT_ATOMS: atom_id res chain seq x y z
N MET A 1 3.18 7.20 -17.53
CA MET A 1 3.40 5.88 -16.89
C MET A 1 3.24 4.79 -17.95
N GLY A 2 3.82 3.61 -17.75
CA GLY A 2 3.62 2.48 -18.68
C GLY A 2 2.38 1.66 -18.35
N LYS A 3 1.71 1.13 -19.38
CA LYS A 3 0.73 0.05 -19.20
C LYS A 3 1.44 -1.23 -18.76
N LEU A 4 0.81 -1.99 -17.87
CA LEU A 4 1.29 -3.27 -17.39
C LEU A 4 0.87 -4.41 -18.33
N LYS A 5 1.65 -5.49 -18.27
CA LYS A 5 1.32 -6.77 -18.87
C LYS A 5 0.98 -7.78 -17.77
N GLU A 6 0.04 -8.66 -18.08
CA GLU A 6 -0.30 -9.81 -17.25
C GLU A 6 0.90 -10.75 -17.10
N ASN A 7 1.12 -11.23 -15.88
CA ASN A 7 2.04 -12.31 -15.62
C ASN A 7 1.26 -13.62 -15.75
N ARG A 8 1.36 -14.25 -16.92
CA ARG A 8 0.67 -15.52 -17.22
C ARG A 8 1.10 -16.69 -16.32
N CYS A 9 2.24 -16.56 -15.65
CA CYS A 9 2.77 -17.53 -14.70
C CYS A 9 2.66 -17.02 -13.26
N PHE A 10 1.76 -16.07 -13.00
CA PHE A 10 1.53 -15.56 -11.67
C PHE A 10 1.15 -16.68 -10.71
N THR A 11 1.90 -16.77 -9.62
CA THR A 11 1.63 -17.68 -8.51
C THR A 11 1.24 -16.83 -7.31
N PRO A 12 0.01 -16.97 -6.79
CA PRO A 12 -0.40 -16.22 -5.60
C PRO A 12 0.39 -16.67 -4.37
N TYR A 13 0.58 -15.76 -3.43
CA TYR A 13 0.98 -16.13 -2.07
C TYR A 13 -0.26 -16.56 -1.32
N GLU A 14 -0.60 -17.85 -1.43
CA GLU A 14 -1.70 -18.46 -0.68
C GLU A 14 -1.42 -18.30 0.83
N PRO A 15 -2.30 -17.60 1.58
CA PRO A 15 -2.08 -17.39 3.01
C PRO A 15 -2.07 -18.71 3.76
N VAL A 16 -1.06 -18.90 4.61
CA VAL A 16 -1.05 -19.99 5.59
C VAL A 16 -1.57 -19.49 6.94
N ILE A 17 -1.72 -20.41 7.90
CA ILE A 17 -2.04 -20.04 9.29
C ILE A 17 -0.99 -19.04 9.79
N ASP A 18 -1.45 -18.01 10.48
CA ASP A 18 -0.67 -16.88 11.02
C ASP A 18 -0.15 -15.85 10.02
N ASP A 19 -0.41 -16.02 8.71
CA ASP A 19 -0.09 -14.94 7.76
C ASP A 19 -0.98 -13.72 7.99
N GLU A 20 -0.33 -12.56 8.15
CA GLU A 20 -1.04 -11.28 8.09
C GLU A 20 -1.42 -11.00 6.63
N THR A 21 -2.70 -10.72 6.41
CA THR A 21 -3.22 -10.30 5.11
C THR A 21 -3.95 -8.98 5.23
N PHE A 22 -3.89 -8.17 4.18
CA PHE A 22 -4.57 -6.88 4.15
C PHE A 22 -5.32 -6.70 2.83
N GLY A 23 -6.48 -6.05 2.90
CA GLY A 23 -7.28 -5.67 1.74
C GLY A 23 -8.63 -6.37 1.71
N GLY A 24 -9.11 -6.67 0.52
CA GLY A 24 -10.42 -7.28 0.30
C GLY A 24 -10.58 -7.69 -1.16
N PHE A 25 -11.78 -8.07 -1.58
CA PHE A 25 -12.00 -8.37 -2.99
C PHE A 25 -11.88 -7.10 -3.84
N PRO A 26 -11.09 -7.07 -4.94
CA PRO A 26 -10.32 -8.18 -5.51
C PRO A 26 -8.83 -8.23 -5.09
N PHE A 27 -8.32 -7.22 -4.40
CA PHE A 27 -6.91 -7.10 -4.03
C PHE A 27 -6.69 -7.34 -2.54
N THR A 28 -6.23 -8.55 -2.23
CA THR A 28 -5.76 -8.94 -0.90
C THR A 28 -4.27 -9.24 -1.01
N TRP A 29 -3.46 -8.57 -0.19
CA TRP A 29 -2.01 -8.76 -0.09
C TRP A 29 -1.67 -9.69 1.06
N ASN A 30 -0.67 -10.54 0.87
CA ASN A 30 0.03 -11.23 1.95
C ASN A 30 1.12 -10.31 2.51
N ILE A 31 0.90 -9.77 3.71
CA ILE A 31 1.77 -8.77 4.33
C ILE A 31 3.01 -9.41 4.94
N THR A 32 2.89 -10.61 5.54
CA THR A 32 4.03 -11.39 6.02
C THR A 32 5.07 -11.56 4.93
N HIS A 33 4.65 -12.06 3.76
CA HIS A 33 5.55 -12.28 2.63
C HIS A 33 6.08 -10.98 2.01
N ALA A 34 5.27 -9.91 1.98
CA ALA A 34 5.74 -8.61 1.54
C ALA A 34 6.88 -8.07 2.43
N ALA A 35 6.71 -8.16 3.75
CA ALA A 35 7.72 -7.73 4.72
C ALA A 35 9.01 -8.54 4.59
N SER A 36 8.93 -9.88 4.56
CA SER A 36 10.10 -10.74 4.37
C SER A 36 10.83 -10.46 3.04
N TRP A 37 10.09 -10.23 1.95
CA TRP A 37 10.70 -9.89 0.68
C TRP A 37 11.43 -8.54 0.71
N ILE A 38 10.84 -7.53 1.36
CA ILE A 38 11.48 -6.21 1.53
C ILE A 38 12.79 -6.34 2.30
N GLU A 39 12.78 -7.04 3.45
CA GLU A 39 13.97 -7.27 4.27
C GLU A 39 15.09 -7.96 3.48
N ALA A 40 14.73 -8.91 2.62
CA ALA A 40 15.68 -9.61 1.76
C ALA A 40 16.13 -8.80 0.52
N ASN A 41 15.49 -7.67 0.21
CA ASN A 41 15.70 -6.89 -1.02
C ASN A 41 15.73 -5.38 -0.77
N LEU A 42 16.32 -4.94 0.36
CA LEU A 42 16.36 -3.53 0.74
C LEU A 42 17.00 -2.62 -0.33
N ASP A 43 17.91 -3.15 -1.15
CA ASP A 43 18.55 -2.44 -2.27
C ASP A 43 17.58 -2.16 -3.43
N LYS A 44 16.46 -2.88 -3.50
CA LYS A 44 15.45 -2.78 -4.57
C LYS A 44 14.20 -2.01 -4.16
N VAL A 45 14.08 -1.67 -2.88
CA VAL A 45 12.89 -1.01 -2.32
C VAL A 45 13.24 0.41 -1.92
N LYS A 46 12.42 1.36 -2.36
CA LYS A 46 12.62 2.75 -1.97
C LYS A 46 12.18 2.94 -0.52
N LEU A 47 13.12 3.23 0.36
CA LEU A 47 12.86 3.75 1.70
C LEU A 47 12.80 5.29 1.63
N SER A 48 11.72 5.87 2.15
CA SER A 48 11.53 7.31 2.24
C SER A 48 10.63 7.64 3.43
N VAL A 49 10.01 8.82 3.43
CA VAL A 49 9.04 9.22 4.44
C VAL A 49 7.65 9.35 3.82
N VAL A 50 6.63 8.98 4.59
CA VAL A 50 5.23 9.26 4.28
C VAL A 50 4.72 10.36 5.21
N GLN A 51 4.01 11.33 4.64
CA GLN A 51 3.37 12.40 5.39
C GLN A 51 2.12 11.87 6.08
N ILE A 52 1.98 12.18 7.37
CA ILE A 52 0.85 11.80 8.19
C ILE A 52 -0.18 12.93 8.14
N ALA A 53 -1.23 12.71 7.35
CA ALA A 53 -2.36 13.63 7.34
C ALA A 53 -3.02 13.67 8.74
N PRO A 54 -3.50 14.84 9.19
CA PRO A 54 -4.24 14.97 10.44
C PRO A 54 -5.38 13.97 10.52
N ALA A 55 -5.71 13.52 11.74
CA ALA A 55 -6.88 12.68 11.96
C ALA A 55 -8.15 13.45 11.56
N GLY A 56 -8.72 13.13 10.40
CA GLY A 56 -10.10 13.50 10.10
C GLY A 56 -11.08 12.62 10.91
N LEU A 57 -12.35 13.01 10.92
CA LEU A 57 -13.42 12.16 11.48
C LEU A 57 -13.42 10.79 10.79
N GLY A 58 -13.23 9.71 11.55
CA GLY A 58 -13.27 8.32 11.07
C GLY A 58 -12.03 7.82 10.30
N VAL A 59 -10.89 8.52 10.41
CA VAL A 59 -9.67 8.19 9.63
C VAL A 59 -8.78 7.12 10.29
N ASP A 60 -8.87 6.98 11.61
CA ASP A 60 -8.43 5.76 12.28
C ASP A 60 -9.65 4.84 12.27
N SER A 61 -9.58 3.71 11.58
CA SER A 61 -10.75 2.85 11.43
C SER A 61 -11.20 2.33 12.78
N ASP A 62 -12.53 2.18 12.97
CA ASP A 62 -13.13 1.49 14.13
C ASP A 62 -12.65 0.03 14.28
N SER A 63 -11.84 -0.46 13.34
CA SER A 63 -11.27 -1.81 13.30
C SER A 63 -9.86 -1.90 13.88
N LEU A 64 -9.23 -0.80 14.30
CA LEU A 64 -7.93 -0.86 14.96
C LEU A 64 -8.14 -1.25 16.42
N ASP A 65 -7.29 -2.15 16.90
CA ASP A 65 -7.30 -2.48 18.31
C ASP A 65 -6.59 -1.36 19.08
N GLU A 66 -7.39 -0.58 19.80
CA GLU A 66 -6.97 0.56 20.60
C GLU A 66 -5.86 0.23 21.60
N ALA A 67 -5.82 -1.01 22.09
CA ALA A 67 -4.79 -1.45 23.03
C ALA A 67 -3.39 -1.54 22.39
N TRP A 68 -3.31 -1.81 21.09
CA TRP A 68 -2.03 -1.98 20.38
C TRP A 68 -1.48 -0.68 19.80
N ILE A 69 -2.32 0.35 19.66
CA ILE A 69 -1.88 1.65 19.13
C ILE A 69 -0.73 2.24 19.99
N PRO A 70 -0.80 2.29 21.34
CA PRO A 70 0.31 2.78 22.15
C PRO A 70 1.60 1.94 22.01
N GLU A 71 1.49 0.65 21.71
CA GLU A 71 2.63 -0.28 21.62
C GLU A 71 3.35 -0.20 20.26
N ALA A 72 2.71 0.34 19.23
CA ALA A 72 3.30 0.42 17.89
C ALA A 72 4.65 1.19 17.87
N ASP A 73 5.66 0.59 17.25
CA ASP A 73 6.99 1.20 17.10
C ASP A 73 7.03 2.13 15.87
N LEU A 74 7.13 3.44 16.11
CA LEU A 74 7.15 4.45 15.05
C LEU A 74 8.46 4.47 14.25
N SER A 75 9.53 3.82 14.74
CA SER A 75 10.79 3.70 13.99
C SER A 75 10.73 2.66 12.87
N LYS A 76 9.78 1.72 12.93
CA LYS A 76 9.60 0.69 11.92
C LYS A 76 8.89 1.26 10.69
N PRO A 77 9.46 1.13 9.47
CA PRO A 77 8.85 1.67 8.27
C PRO A 77 7.49 1.04 7.95
N VAL A 78 6.50 1.86 7.59
CA VAL A 78 5.21 1.37 7.07
C VAL A 78 5.36 0.88 5.63
N ILE A 79 4.41 0.10 5.11
CA ILE A 79 4.46 -0.39 3.72
C ILE A 79 3.39 0.30 2.88
N ILE A 80 3.84 0.94 1.81
CA ILE A 80 3.01 1.68 0.86
C ILE A 80 3.08 1.02 -0.51
N ALA A 81 1.94 0.68 -1.08
CA ALA A 81 1.81 0.19 -2.46
C ALA A 81 1.45 1.33 -3.41
N TRP A 82 2.18 1.47 -4.52
CA TRP A 82 1.77 2.34 -5.63
C TRP A 82 0.63 1.70 -6.44
N MET A 83 -0.57 1.80 -5.87
CA MET A 83 -1.74 1.02 -6.29
C MET A 83 -2.35 1.46 -7.63
N ARG A 84 -2.30 2.75 -7.95
CA ARG A 84 -2.69 3.28 -9.27
C ARG A 84 -1.98 4.60 -9.53
N PRO A 85 -2.02 5.13 -10.76
CA PRO A 85 -1.59 6.49 -11.02
C PRO A 85 -2.14 7.47 -9.98
N GLU A 86 -1.25 8.29 -9.42
CA GLU A 86 -1.58 9.33 -8.43
C GLU A 86 -2.13 8.84 -7.08
N PHE A 87 -2.15 7.54 -6.81
CA PHE A 87 -2.67 7.01 -5.55
C PHE A 87 -1.77 5.92 -4.96
N PHE A 88 -1.37 6.17 -3.73
CA PHE A 88 -0.61 5.25 -2.89
C PHE A 88 -1.52 4.70 -1.79
N LYS A 89 -1.42 3.40 -1.55
CA LYS A 89 -2.22 2.70 -0.54
C LYS A 89 -1.32 2.24 0.59
N LEU A 90 -1.64 2.62 1.83
CA LEU A 90 -1.09 1.99 3.02
C LEU A 90 -1.60 0.55 3.09
N ILE A 91 -0.69 -0.41 3.08
CA ILE A 91 -1.02 -1.85 3.15
C ILE A 91 -0.54 -2.51 4.44
N ASP A 92 0.40 -1.89 5.16
CA ASP A 92 0.83 -2.28 6.50
C ASP A 92 1.23 -1.04 7.31
N GLY A 93 0.96 -1.06 8.61
CA GLY A 93 1.34 -0.01 9.56
C GLY A 93 0.21 0.90 10.01
N ASN A 94 -1.06 0.48 9.88
CA ASN A 94 -2.22 1.28 10.31
C ASN A 94 -2.13 1.72 11.79
N HIS A 95 -1.75 0.82 12.70
CA HIS A 95 -1.54 1.17 14.11
C HIS A 95 -0.43 2.21 14.32
N ARG A 96 0.66 2.14 13.54
CA ARG A 96 1.76 3.12 13.57
C ARG A 96 1.31 4.49 13.08
N VAL A 97 0.52 4.53 12.01
CA VAL A 97 -0.08 5.78 11.50
C VAL A 97 -1.03 6.39 12.53
N ALA A 98 -1.91 5.60 13.15
CA ALA A 98 -2.81 6.07 14.19
C ALA A 98 -2.05 6.62 15.40
N LYS A 99 -1.02 5.90 15.87
CA LYS A 99 -0.14 6.37 16.95
C LYS A 99 0.55 7.68 16.58
N ALA A 100 1.12 7.79 15.38
CA ALA A 100 1.77 9.01 14.90
C ALA A 100 0.84 10.21 14.91
N ARG A 101 -0.40 10.04 14.41
CA ARG A 101 -1.43 11.10 14.46
C ARG A 101 -1.71 11.57 15.88
N ARG A 102 -1.91 10.63 16.82
CA ARG A 102 -2.20 10.93 18.23
C ARG A 102 -1.04 11.64 18.93
N MET A 103 0.19 11.34 18.52
CA MET A 103 1.40 11.96 19.06
C MET A 103 1.80 13.26 18.35
N GLY A 104 1.07 13.71 17.32
CA GLY A 104 1.44 14.88 16.53
C GLY A 104 2.69 14.68 15.66
N VAL A 105 3.07 13.43 15.40
CA VAL A 105 4.17 13.08 14.49
C VAL A 105 3.67 13.23 13.05
N THR A 106 4.33 14.09 12.28
CA THR A 106 3.89 14.46 10.93
C THR A 106 4.45 13.57 9.83
N GLU A 107 5.45 12.73 10.13
CA GLU A 107 6.12 11.88 9.15
C GLU A 107 6.47 10.52 9.74
N LEU A 108 6.37 9.46 8.95
CA LEU A 108 6.86 8.12 9.30
C LEU A 108 7.79 7.58 8.22
N PRO A 109 8.80 6.76 8.57
CA PRO A 109 9.54 6.00 7.58
C PRO A 109 8.60 5.07 6.82
N ALA A 110 8.83 4.89 5.51
CA ALA A 110 7.97 4.11 4.64
C ALA A 110 8.76 3.41 3.52
N TYR A 111 8.46 2.13 3.32
CA TYR A 111 8.84 1.39 2.12
C TYR A 111 7.79 1.59 1.04
N TYR A 112 8.23 2.01 -0.15
CA TYR A 112 7.38 2.17 -1.32
C TYR A 112 7.60 1.00 -2.28
N LEU A 113 6.56 0.20 -2.45
CA LEU A 113 6.50 -0.86 -3.45
C LEU A 113 5.91 -0.30 -4.75
N THR A 114 6.62 -0.50 -5.86
CA THR A 114 6.13 -0.15 -7.20
C THR A 114 4.93 -1.00 -7.60
N GLU A 115 4.26 -0.60 -8.68
CA GLU A 115 3.14 -1.31 -9.27
C GLU A 115 3.49 -2.76 -9.66
N GLN A 116 4.76 -3.02 -9.96
CA GLN A 116 5.27 -4.36 -10.27
C GLN A 116 5.68 -5.14 -9.02
N GLN A 117 6.20 -4.47 -8.00
CA GLN A 117 6.66 -5.13 -6.79
C GLN A 117 5.50 -5.63 -5.94
N HIS A 118 4.48 -4.81 -5.68
CA HIS A 118 3.45 -5.24 -4.73
C HIS A 118 2.51 -6.31 -5.28
N ARG A 119 2.30 -6.37 -6.61
CA ARG A 119 1.37 -7.34 -7.23
C ARG A 119 1.82 -8.78 -7.06
N GLN A 120 3.12 -9.01 -6.82
CA GLN A 120 3.63 -10.35 -6.56
C GLN A 120 3.05 -10.94 -5.27
N PHE A 121 2.59 -10.10 -4.32
CA PHE A 121 2.08 -10.53 -3.01
C PHE A 121 0.57 -10.73 -2.97
N PHE A 122 -0.12 -10.74 -4.11
CA PHE A 122 -1.54 -11.03 -4.10
C PHE A 122 -1.82 -12.49 -3.71
N THR A 123 -2.91 -12.69 -2.99
CA THR A 123 -3.30 -13.99 -2.44
C THR A 123 -4.21 -14.81 -3.35
N ARG A 124 -4.62 -14.25 -4.50
CA ARG A 124 -5.54 -14.90 -5.46
C ARG A 124 -4.95 -14.95 -6.84
N LYS A 125 -5.15 -16.08 -7.52
CA LYS A 125 -4.62 -16.35 -8.85
C LYS A 125 -5.08 -15.33 -9.90
N GLU A 126 -6.33 -14.88 -9.80
CA GLU A 126 -6.92 -13.93 -10.75
C GLU A 126 -6.50 -12.47 -10.49
N ALA A 127 -5.95 -12.18 -9.29
CA ALA A 127 -5.69 -10.81 -8.86
C ALA A 127 -4.66 -10.10 -9.76
N ASP A 128 -3.67 -10.82 -10.29
CA ASP A 128 -2.67 -10.26 -11.20
C ASP A 128 -3.30 -9.70 -12.47
N LYS A 129 -4.15 -10.50 -13.12
CA LYS A 129 -4.90 -10.09 -14.29
C LYS A 129 -5.83 -8.91 -13.97
N MET A 130 -6.61 -9.02 -12.89
CA MET A 130 -7.54 -7.96 -12.48
C MET A 130 -6.80 -6.65 -12.17
N TYR A 131 -5.62 -6.74 -11.57
CA TYR A 131 -4.81 -5.57 -11.26
C TYR A 131 -4.23 -4.92 -12.52
N VAL A 132 -3.78 -5.71 -13.48
CA VAL A 132 -3.30 -5.20 -14.78
C VAL A 132 -4.40 -4.47 -15.53
N ASP A 133 -5.60 -5.06 -15.59
CA ASP A 133 -6.76 -4.43 -16.22
C ASP A 133 -7.10 -3.10 -15.51
N TYR A 134 -7.15 -3.12 -14.18
CA TYR A 134 -7.38 -1.93 -13.35
C TYR A 134 -6.32 -0.83 -13.56
N TRP A 135 -5.03 -1.17 -13.49
CA TRP A 135 -3.95 -0.22 -13.68
C TRP A 135 -4.00 0.41 -15.08
N ASN A 136 -4.18 -0.40 -16.11
CA ASN A 136 -4.22 0.06 -17.50
C ASN A 136 -5.42 0.96 -17.78
N GLU A 137 -6.58 0.66 -17.18
CA GLU A 137 -7.75 1.54 -17.20
C GLU A 137 -7.44 2.90 -16.55
N LYS A 138 -6.76 2.90 -15.39
CA LYS A 138 -6.41 4.14 -14.68
C LYS A 138 -5.34 4.97 -15.40
N VAL A 139 -4.35 4.32 -16.03
CA VAL A 139 -3.37 5.02 -16.87
C VAL A 139 -4.07 5.71 -18.04
N GLU A 140 -4.98 5.02 -18.72
CA GLU A 140 -5.73 5.60 -19.85
C GLU A 140 -6.63 6.77 -19.42
N GLN A 141 -7.24 6.68 -18.24
CA GLN A 141 -7.99 7.78 -17.63
C GLN A 141 -7.12 9.03 -17.41
N VAL A 142 -5.95 8.85 -16.78
CA VAL A 142 -4.99 9.96 -16.57
C VAL A 142 -4.50 10.55 -17.88
N GLU A 143 -4.14 9.71 -18.86
CA GLU A 143 -3.68 10.16 -20.19
C GLU A 143 -4.75 10.96 -20.95
N ARG A 144 -6.03 10.61 -20.78
CA ARG A 144 -7.16 11.35 -21.36
C ARG A 144 -7.55 12.61 -20.57
N GLY A 145 -6.91 12.87 -19.44
CA GLY A 145 -7.30 13.93 -18.51
C GLY A 145 -8.64 13.67 -17.81
N TRP A 146 -9.17 12.46 -17.91
CA TRP A 146 -10.40 12.04 -17.25
C TRP A 146 -10.03 11.47 -15.89
N GLY A 147 -10.29 12.24 -14.83
CA GLY A 147 -9.98 11.79 -13.47
C GLY A 147 -8.93 12.59 -12.73
N LYS A 148 -8.84 13.91 -12.99
CA LYS A 148 -8.55 14.88 -11.92
C LYS A 148 -9.67 14.84 -10.87
N TRP A 149 -9.88 13.68 -10.24
CA TRP A 149 -10.74 13.55 -9.07
C TRP A 149 -10.00 14.27 -7.94
N ALA A 150 -10.50 15.45 -7.58
CA ALA A 150 -10.13 16.24 -6.41
C ALA A 150 -8.68 16.01 -5.92
N VAL A 151 -7.74 16.76 -6.48
CA VAL A 151 -6.40 16.92 -5.90
C VAL A 151 -6.57 17.41 -4.46
N VAL A 152 -6.58 16.50 -3.49
CA VAL A 152 -6.42 16.83 -2.07
C VAL A 152 -4.90 16.88 -1.83
N GLY A 153 -4.30 17.99 -2.22
CA GLY A 153 -2.86 18.26 -2.06
C GLY A 153 -2.06 18.06 -3.34
N GLN A 154 -1.54 19.15 -3.90
CA GLN A 154 -0.45 19.11 -4.87
C GLN A 154 0.84 18.73 -4.12
N MET A 155 1.58 17.76 -4.65
CA MET A 155 2.99 17.58 -4.31
C MET A 155 3.78 18.45 -5.28
N ASN A 156 4.38 19.53 -4.78
CA ASN A 156 5.33 20.33 -5.57
C ASN A 156 6.61 19.48 -5.73
N VAL A 157 7.04 19.31 -6.98
CA VAL A 157 8.38 18.81 -7.33
C VAL A 157 9.28 20.03 -7.54
#